data_AF-A0A9N9FGS0-F1
#
_entry.id   AF-A0A9N9FGS0-F1
#
_cell.length_a   1.000
_cell.length_b   1.000
_cell.length_c   1.000
_cell.angle_alpha   90.00
_cell.angle_beta   90.00
_cell.angle_gamma   90.00
#
_symmetry.space_group_name_H-M   'P 1'
#
loop_
_entity.id
_entity.type
_entity.pdbx_description
1 polymer ?
#
loop_
_entity_poly.entity_id
_entity_poly.type
_entity_poly.pdbx_seq_one_letter_code
_entity_poly.pdbx_strand_id
1 'polypeptide(L)'
;MKQTKLTLLDTSDTIYQNLHSLFTTAIPEATMTGILKIEMPEKIIKRHQILAVKMSKKHKTDPQIITHSMFHGTTYNCYDPITKLEAKAELCEDKECAMCGILRKGNKKRKTKNRWWWRKKSGIWSSNDPAYSLNFSLKRHDQHPYIMFVLDVLSPLPGYALEVFNEAATIPKYLLIFEYNSS
;
A
#
# COMPACT_ATOMS: atom_id res chain seq x y z
N MET A 1 8.13 -13.25 -17.17
CA MET A 1 7.65 -11.94 -16.66
C MET A 1 8.39 -11.65 -15.37
N LYS A 2 8.95 -10.44 -15.19
CA LYS A 2 9.63 -10.07 -13.92
C LYS A 2 8.60 -10.03 -12.78
N GLN A 3 8.92 -10.72 -11.68
CA GLN A 3 8.12 -10.71 -10.45
C GLN A 3 8.41 -9.46 -9.62
N THR A 4 7.56 -9.19 -8.62
CA THR A 4 7.79 -8.11 -7.64
C THR A 4 9.04 -8.43 -6.83
N LYS A 5 9.91 -7.45 -6.69
CA LYS A 5 11.09 -7.55 -5.82
C LYS A 5 10.87 -6.71 -4.57
N LEU A 6 11.30 -7.27 -3.44
CA LEU A 6 11.19 -6.67 -2.11
C LEU A 6 12.60 -6.50 -1.57
N THR A 7 12.88 -5.36 -0.96
CA THR A 7 14.20 -5.04 -0.40
C THR A 7 13.98 -4.36 0.93
N LEU A 8 14.53 -4.95 2.00
CA LEU A 8 14.52 -4.30 3.31
C LEU A 8 15.35 -3.02 3.23
N LEU A 9 14.76 -1.92 3.69
CA LEU A 9 15.47 -0.65 3.81
C LEU A 9 16.34 -0.66 5.07
N ASP A 10 17.55 -0.13 4.92
CA ASP A 10 18.43 0.12 6.05
C ASP A 10 17.85 1.24 6.93
N THR A 11 18.05 1.15 8.24
CA THR A 11 17.57 2.18 9.20
C THR A 11 18.22 3.56 8.98
N SER A 12 19.38 3.61 8.32
CA SER A 12 20.06 4.83 7.91
C SER A 12 19.56 5.41 6.58
N ASP A 13 18.73 4.68 5.83
CA ASP A 13 18.11 5.18 4.60
C ASP A 13 17.17 6.34 4.92
N THR A 14 17.29 7.46 4.20
CA THR A 14 16.48 8.65 4.44
C THR A 14 14.99 8.40 4.22
N ILE A 15 14.63 7.49 3.31
CA ILE A 15 13.25 7.05 3.09
C ILE A 15 12.75 6.28 4.31
N TYR A 16 13.59 5.40 4.88
CA TYR A 16 13.25 4.69 6.11
C TYR A 16 12.96 5.69 7.23
N GLN A 17 13.88 6.62 7.49
CA GLN A 17 13.76 7.60 8.58
C GLN A 17 12.50 8.48 8.44
N ASN A 18 12.22 8.95 7.22
CA ASN A 18 11.04 9.78 6.95
C ASN A 18 9.74 9.00 7.16
N LEU A 19 9.63 7.79 6.61
CA LEU A 19 8.43 6.96 6.78
C LEU A 19 8.25 6.51 8.22
N HIS A 20 9.33 6.14 8.90
CA HIS A 20 9.33 5.80 10.31
C HIS A 20 8.81 6.96 11.15
N SER A 21 9.40 8.16 11.00
CA SER A 21 8.99 9.36 11.73
C SER A 21 7.52 9.72 11.49
N LEU A 22 7.06 9.74 10.23
CA LEU A 22 5.66 9.99 9.90
C LEU A 22 4.72 8.97 10.56
N PHE A 23 5.10 7.69 10.53
CA PHE A 23 4.29 6.61 11.08
C PHE A 23 4.21 6.67 12.61
N THR A 24 5.35 6.74 13.31
CA THR A 24 5.38 6.72 14.78
C THR A 24 4.84 8.00 15.40
N THR A 25 4.86 9.12 14.68
CA THR A 25 4.20 10.36 15.14
C THR A 25 2.68 10.20 15.16
N ALA A 26 2.12 9.51 14.16
CA ALA A 26 0.68 9.32 14.03
C ALA A 26 0.14 8.12 14.84
N ILE A 27 0.98 7.10 15.07
CA ILE A 27 0.62 5.90 15.85
C ILE A 27 1.74 5.64 16.87
N PRO A 28 1.80 6.41 17.97
CA PRO A 28 2.89 6.32 18.95
C PRO A 28 2.91 4.98 19.71
N GLU A 29 1.80 4.23 19.74
CA GLU A 29 1.71 2.91 20.37
C GLU A 29 2.22 1.78 19.47
N ALA A 30 2.58 2.07 18.22
CA ALA A 30 3.14 1.09 17.29
C ALA A 30 4.67 1.09 17.31
N THR A 31 5.25 -0.10 17.21
CA THR A 31 6.69 -0.31 17.04
C THR A 31 6.97 -0.78 15.62
N MET A 32 7.68 0.02 14.83
CA MET A 32 8.06 -0.34 13.47
C MET A 32 9.12 -1.45 13.50
N THR A 33 8.80 -2.61 12.92
CA THR A 33 9.73 -3.74 12.81
C THR A 33 10.57 -3.65 11.54
N GLY A 34 10.01 -3.11 10.46
CA GLY A 34 10.74 -2.94 9.21
C GLY A 34 9.96 -2.27 8.09
N ILE A 35 10.69 -1.79 7.09
CA ILE A 35 10.13 -1.18 5.88
C ILE A 35 10.74 -1.86 4.66
N LEU A 36 9.89 -2.49 3.84
CA LEU A 36 10.31 -3.08 2.58
C LEU A 36 10.01 -2.12 1.42
N LYS A 37 11.02 -1.82 0.62
CA LYS A 37 10.84 -1.20 -0.70
C LYS A 37 10.28 -2.22 -1.68
N ILE A 38 9.30 -1.79 -2.46
CA ILE A 38 8.59 -2.61 -3.43
C ILE A 38 8.95 -2.16 -4.84
N GLU A 39 9.54 -3.08 -5.60
CA GLU A 39 9.77 -2.93 -7.04
C GLU A 39 8.74 -3.77 -7.80
N MET A 40 7.64 -3.12 -8.21
CA MET A 40 6.55 -3.79 -8.94
C MET A 40 6.97 -4.21 -10.36
N PRO A 41 6.31 -5.22 -10.97
CA PRO A 41 6.54 -5.61 -12.35
C PRO A 41 6.41 -4.43 -13.32
N GLU A 42 7.32 -4.34 -14.28
CA GLU A 42 7.42 -3.24 -15.25
C GLU A 42 6.08 -2.95 -15.96
N LYS A 43 5.30 -4.00 -16.26
CA LYS A 43 3.96 -3.86 -16.87
C LYS A 43 2.99 -3.06 -16.01
N ILE A 44 3.08 -3.18 -14.68
CA ILE A 44 2.25 -2.42 -13.73
C ILE A 44 2.76 -0.99 -13.64
N ILE A 45 4.08 -0.80 -13.51
CA ILE A 45 4.73 0.52 -13.49
C ILE A 45 4.36 1.34 -14.74
N LYS A 46 4.52 0.76 -15.93
CA LYS A 46 4.22 1.45 -17.20
C LYS A 46 2.75 1.87 -17.29
N ARG A 47 1.81 1.02 -16.83
CA ARG A 47 0.39 1.37 -16.82
C ARG A 47 0.09 2.56 -15.91
N HIS A 48 0.72 2.61 -14.74
CA HIS A 48 0.61 3.73 -13.83
C HIS A 48 1.18 5.02 -14.43
N GLN A 49 2.40 4.97 -15.00
CA GLN A 49 3.05 6.11 -15.63
C GLN A 49 2.25 6.66 -16.83
N ILE A 50 1.73 5.78 -17.71
CA ILE A 50 0.87 6.19 -18.83
C ILE A 50 -0.38 6.92 -18.32
N LEU A 51 -0.99 6.42 -17.25
CA LEU A 51 -2.15 7.07 -16.65
C LEU A 51 -1.80 8.43 -16.04
N ALA A 52 -0.67 8.53 -15.34
CA ALA A 52 -0.18 9.79 -14.77
C ALA A 52 0.03 10.86 -15.86
N VAL A 53 0.68 10.50 -16.98
CA VAL A 53 0.86 11.40 -18.14
C VAL A 53 -0.48 11.79 -18.76
N LYS A 54 -1.43 10.86 -18.86
CA LYS A 54 -2.76 11.16 -19.41
C LYS A 54 -3.55 12.13 -18.50
N MET A 55 -3.52 11.89 -17.19
CA MET A 55 -4.24 12.71 -16.21
C MET A 55 -3.61 14.11 -16.10
N SER A 56 -2.30 14.19 -15.99
CA SER A 56 -1.56 15.47 -15.93
C SER A 56 -1.85 16.36 -17.14
N LYS A 57 -1.82 15.82 -18.37
CA LYS A 57 -2.22 16.53 -19.59
C LYS A 57 -3.66 17.04 -19.53
N LYS A 58 -4.61 16.19 -19.08
CA LYS A 58 -6.02 16.57 -18.93
C LYS A 58 -6.20 17.72 -17.94
N HIS A 59 -5.40 17.75 -16.88
CA HIS A 59 -5.49 18.73 -15.80
C HIS A 59 -4.48 19.88 -15.93
N LYS A 60 -3.74 19.96 -17.05
CA LYS A 60 -2.71 20.99 -17.33
C LYS A 60 -1.72 21.18 -16.18
N THR A 61 -1.22 20.07 -15.65
CA THR A 61 -0.28 20.04 -14.52
C THR A 61 0.80 18.98 -14.76
N ASP A 62 1.73 18.82 -13.83
CA ASP A 62 2.79 17.80 -13.88
C ASP A 62 2.33 16.46 -13.28
N PRO A 63 2.76 15.30 -13.81
CA PRO A 63 2.52 13.99 -13.20
C PRO A 63 2.87 13.91 -11.71
N GLN A 64 3.93 14.57 -11.25
CA GLN A 64 4.36 14.55 -9.85
C GLN A 64 3.36 15.28 -8.95
N ILE A 65 2.77 16.40 -9.41
CA ILE A 65 1.81 17.20 -8.64
C ILE A 65 0.52 16.41 -8.34
N ILE A 66 0.13 15.51 -9.24
CA ILE A 66 -1.07 14.67 -9.08
C ILE A 66 -0.78 13.32 -8.41
N THR A 67 0.49 13.05 -8.07
CA THR A 67 0.91 11.79 -7.45
C THR A 67 1.10 12.02 -5.96
N HIS A 68 0.24 11.39 -5.16
CA HIS A 68 0.25 11.54 -3.71
C HIS A 68 0.75 10.25 -3.06
N SER A 69 1.70 10.36 -2.13
CA SER A 69 2.11 9.24 -1.28
C SER A 69 1.07 9.04 -0.18
N MET A 70 0.43 7.87 -0.13
CA MET A 70 -0.70 7.59 0.74
C MET A 70 -0.58 6.22 1.41
N PHE A 71 -1.03 6.10 2.65
CA PHE A 71 -1.13 4.87 3.41
C PHE A 71 -2.38 4.06 3.04
N HIS A 72 -2.24 2.73 3.07
CA HIS A 72 -3.30 1.76 2.80
C HIS A 72 -3.16 0.56 3.73
N GLY A 73 -4.00 0.51 4.75
CA GLY A 73 -4.08 -0.64 5.67
C GLY A 73 -4.71 -1.85 4.98
N THR A 74 -4.18 -3.04 5.27
CA THR A 74 -4.66 -4.28 4.66
C THR A 74 -4.35 -5.48 5.55
N THR A 75 -4.89 -6.65 5.19
CA THR A 75 -4.67 -7.91 5.91
C THR A 75 -3.77 -8.86 5.11
N TYR A 76 -3.27 -9.90 5.77
CA TYR A 76 -2.57 -11.01 5.13
C TYR A 76 -3.09 -12.34 5.70
N ASN A 77 -2.78 -13.46 5.07
CA ASN A 77 -3.22 -14.79 5.55
C ASN A 77 -2.07 -15.80 5.69
N CYS A 78 -0.86 -15.42 5.29
CA CYS A 78 0.31 -16.30 5.38
C CYS A 78 0.95 -16.24 6.76
N TYR A 79 1.50 -17.38 7.20
CA TYR A 79 1.91 -17.63 8.59
C TYR A 79 2.97 -16.69 9.18
N ASP A 80 3.76 -15.96 8.39
CA ASP A 80 4.59 -14.87 8.90
C ASP A 80 5.10 -14.06 7.69
N PRO A 81 4.78 -12.76 7.59
CA PRO A 81 5.31 -11.91 6.54
C PRO A 81 6.80 -11.62 6.74
N ILE A 82 7.32 -11.51 7.97
CA ILE A 82 8.72 -11.11 8.21
C ILE A 82 9.70 -12.18 7.71
N THR A 83 9.62 -13.40 8.25
CA THR A 83 10.56 -14.49 7.90
C THR A 83 10.47 -14.91 6.43
N LYS A 84 9.34 -14.67 5.77
CA LYS A 84 9.18 -14.92 4.33
C LYS A 84 9.74 -13.79 3.46
N LEU A 85 9.77 -12.55 3.93
CA LEU A 85 10.13 -11.43 3.05
C LEU A 85 11.66 -11.22 2.95
N GLU A 86 12.43 -11.62 3.96
CA GLU A 86 13.89 -11.40 4.01
C GLU A 86 14.70 -12.44 3.20
N ALA A 87 14.17 -13.64 2.95
CA ALA A 87 14.97 -14.78 2.46
C ALA A 87 14.74 -15.19 1.00
N LYS A 88 14.17 -14.33 0.14
CA LYS A 88 13.58 -14.68 -1.18
C LYS A 88 12.24 -15.44 -1.08
N ALA A 89 11.54 -15.41 0.04
CA ALA A 89 10.39 -16.30 0.13
C ALA A 89 9.25 -15.85 -0.77
N GLU A 90 8.70 -16.87 -1.42
CA GLU A 90 7.69 -16.75 -2.43
C GLU A 90 6.38 -16.26 -1.79
N LEU A 91 5.74 -15.30 -2.45
CA LEU A 91 4.43 -14.80 -2.04
C LEU A 91 3.45 -15.98 -1.97
N CYS A 92 2.84 -16.23 -0.81
CA CYS A 92 1.97 -17.40 -0.63
C CYS A 92 0.88 -17.52 -1.70
N GLU A 93 0.57 -18.74 -2.13
CA GLU A 93 -0.41 -18.93 -3.23
C GLU A 93 -1.86 -18.63 -2.84
N ASP A 94 -2.13 -18.38 -1.55
CA ASP A 94 -3.46 -18.03 -1.06
C ASP A 94 -4.01 -16.82 -1.84
N LYS A 95 -5.13 -17.07 -2.52
CA LYS A 95 -5.85 -16.09 -3.32
C LYS A 95 -6.57 -15.08 -2.45
N GLU A 96 -6.85 -15.39 -1.19
CA GLU A 96 -7.51 -14.51 -0.22
C GLU A 96 -6.53 -13.65 0.57
N CYS A 97 -5.23 -13.98 0.59
CA CYS A 97 -4.19 -13.12 1.17
C CYS A 97 -4.15 -11.77 0.43
N ALA A 98 -4.60 -10.69 1.09
CA ALA A 98 -4.72 -9.38 0.46
C ALA A 98 -3.33 -8.79 0.15
N MET A 99 -2.41 -8.82 1.11
CA MET A 99 -1.00 -8.43 0.92
C MET A 99 -0.36 -9.11 -0.30
N CYS A 100 -0.35 -10.44 -0.34
CA CYS A 100 0.26 -11.18 -1.46
C CYS A 100 -0.46 -10.93 -2.79
N GLY A 101 -1.78 -10.70 -2.76
CA GLY A 101 -2.55 -10.28 -3.91
C GLY A 101 -2.08 -8.94 -4.49
N ILE A 102 -1.90 -7.94 -3.61
CA ILE A 102 -1.40 -6.60 -3.96
C ILE A 102 0.03 -6.70 -4.49
N LEU A 103 0.91 -7.40 -3.78
CA LEU A 103 2.30 -7.59 -4.19
C LEU A 103 2.41 -8.27 -5.57
N ARG A 104 1.58 -9.27 -5.89
CA ARG A 104 1.60 -9.91 -7.22
C ARG A 104 1.02 -9.07 -8.35
N LYS A 105 -0.08 -8.36 -8.09
CA LYS A 105 -0.97 -7.86 -9.16
C LYS A 105 -1.21 -6.35 -9.12
N GLY A 106 -0.64 -5.65 -8.13
CA GLY A 106 -1.05 -4.31 -7.73
C GLY A 106 -2.42 -4.32 -7.03
N ASN A 107 -2.89 -3.15 -6.62
CA ASN A 107 -4.22 -3.03 -6.00
C ASN A 107 -5.33 -3.36 -7.01
N LYS A 108 -6.26 -4.23 -6.59
CA LYS A 108 -7.40 -4.67 -7.41
C LYS A 108 -8.71 -4.30 -6.75
N LYS A 109 -9.65 -3.77 -7.53
CA LYS A 109 -10.98 -3.38 -7.04
C LYS A 109 -11.83 -4.56 -6.58
N ARG A 110 -11.62 -5.74 -7.18
CA ARG A 110 -12.49 -6.92 -7.00
C ARG A 110 -12.42 -7.59 -5.61
N LYS A 111 -11.77 -6.97 -4.62
CA LYS A 111 -11.61 -7.52 -3.26
C LYS A 111 -12.23 -6.66 -2.15
N THR A 112 -12.80 -5.49 -2.45
CA THR A 112 -13.45 -4.62 -1.47
C THR A 112 -14.92 -5.03 -1.28
N LYS A 113 -15.27 -5.55 -0.10
CA LYS A 113 -16.55 -6.21 0.24
C LYS A 113 -17.78 -5.27 0.36
N ASN A 114 -17.67 -3.98 0.07
CA ASN A 114 -18.79 -3.04 0.20
C ASN A 114 -19.68 -3.05 -1.05
N ARG A 115 -20.51 -4.07 -1.17
CA ARG A 115 -21.58 -4.18 -2.18
C ARG A 115 -22.90 -3.66 -1.60
N TRP A 116 -23.13 -2.36 -1.69
CA TRP A 116 -24.51 -1.87 -1.76
C TRP A 116 -24.99 -2.05 -3.21
N TRP A 117 -26.19 -2.62 -3.41
CA TRP A 117 -26.76 -2.96 -4.73
C TRP A 117 -26.79 -1.79 -5.74
N TRP A 118 -26.79 -0.53 -5.28
CA TRP A 118 -26.68 0.66 -6.12
C TRP A 118 -25.25 1.16 -6.38
N ARG A 119 -24.26 0.82 -5.53
CA ARG A 119 -22.84 1.18 -5.73
C ARG A 119 -22.16 0.11 -6.59
N LYS A 120 -22.26 0.27 -7.91
CA LYS A 120 -21.65 -0.64 -8.91
C LYS A 120 -20.11 -0.66 -8.94
N LYS A 121 -19.43 0.16 -8.13
CA LYS A 121 -17.96 0.24 -8.10
C LYS A 121 -17.46 0.38 -6.68
N SER A 122 -16.59 -0.54 -6.28
CA SER A 122 -15.79 -0.41 -5.08
C SER A 122 -14.45 0.23 -5.45
N GLY A 123 -14.06 1.29 -4.75
CA GLY A 123 -12.78 1.97 -4.95
C GLY A 123 -11.66 1.38 -4.09
N ILE A 124 -10.45 1.84 -4.39
CA ILE A 124 -9.26 1.63 -3.56
C ILE A 124 -9.13 2.88 -2.68
N TRP A 125 -9.19 2.68 -1.37
CA TRP A 125 -9.14 3.75 -0.37
C TRP A 125 -7.75 3.87 0.22
N SER A 126 -7.24 5.09 0.32
CA SER A 126 -5.95 5.39 0.95
C SER A 126 -6.02 6.74 1.65
N SER A 127 -5.18 6.96 2.66
CA SER A 127 -5.14 8.22 3.41
C SER A 127 -3.73 8.75 3.55
N ASN A 128 -3.56 10.06 3.69
CA ASN A 128 -2.27 10.64 4.02
C ASN A 128 -1.89 10.46 5.51
N ASP A 129 -2.78 9.87 6.30
CA ASP A 129 -2.60 9.59 7.72
C ASP A 129 -2.61 8.05 7.96
N PRO A 130 -1.52 7.50 8.52
CA PRO A 130 -1.45 6.07 8.80
C PRO A 130 -2.41 5.66 9.92
N ALA A 131 -2.74 6.53 10.89
CA ALA A 131 -3.68 6.20 11.96
C ALA A 131 -5.09 5.91 11.40
N TYR A 132 -5.52 6.68 10.38
CA TYR A 132 -6.76 6.39 9.66
C TYR A 132 -6.71 5.02 8.97
N SER A 133 -5.56 4.69 8.38
CA SER A 133 -5.33 3.44 7.66
C SER A 133 -5.21 2.23 8.59
N LEU A 134 -4.80 2.41 9.84
CA LEU A 134 -4.61 1.35 10.85
C LEU A 134 -5.87 0.52 11.05
N ASN A 135 -7.05 1.15 11.08
CA ASN A 135 -8.35 0.47 11.22
C ASN A 135 -8.60 -0.61 10.15
N PHE A 136 -7.94 -0.52 8.99
CA PHE A 136 -8.03 -1.51 7.93
C PHE A 136 -7.01 -2.65 8.07
N SER A 137 -5.92 -2.43 8.80
CA SER A 137 -4.94 -3.44 9.19
C SER A 137 -5.38 -4.28 10.37
N LEU A 138 -6.15 -3.70 11.31
CA LEU A 138 -6.63 -4.38 12.54
C LEU A 138 -7.77 -5.39 12.33
N LYS A 139 -8.30 -5.56 11.10
CA LYS A 139 -9.52 -6.36 10.85
C LYS A 139 -9.41 -7.85 11.18
N ARG A 140 -8.22 -8.35 11.51
CA ARG A 140 -8.00 -9.69 12.07
C ARG A 140 -7.18 -9.50 13.36
N HIS A 141 -7.89 -9.49 14.49
CA HIS A 141 -7.37 -9.19 15.83
C HIS A 141 -6.30 -10.18 16.34
N ASP A 142 -6.01 -11.23 15.57
CA ASP A 142 -5.09 -12.32 15.88
C ASP A 142 -3.84 -12.34 14.99
N GLN A 143 -3.67 -11.35 14.09
CA GLN A 143 -2.58 -11.31 13.14
C GLN A 143 -1.51 -10.29 13.53
N HIS A 144 -0.43 -10.82 14.11
CA HIS A 144 0.82 -10.10 14.34
C HIS A 144 1.92 -10.69 13.44
N PRO A 145 2.82 -9.86 12.89
CA PRO A 145 2.84 -8.40 12.94
C PRO A 145 1.76 -7.77 12.03
N TYR A 146 1.38 -6.52 12.29
CA TYR A 146 0.51 -5.76 11.38
C TYR A 146 1.30 -5.24 10.16
N ILE A 147 0.57 -4.96 9.09
CA ILE A 147 1.13 -4.43 7.84
C ILE A 147 0.36 -3.22 7.31
N MET A 148 1.06 -2.35 6.59
CA MET A 148 0.46 -1.22 5.89
C MET A 148 1.25 -0.90 4.63
N PHE A 149 0.56 -0.66 3.51
CA PHE A 149 1.23 -0.20 2.30
C PHE A 149 1.37 1.32 2.29
N VAL A 150 2.46 1.80 1.72
CA VAL A 150 2.56 3.17 1.18
C VAL A 150 2.44 3.06 -0.35
N LEU A 151 1.50 3.81 -0.91
CA LEU A 151 1.13 3.81 -2.32
C LEU A 151 1.43 5.17 -2.94
N ASP A 152 1.92 5.18 -4.18
CA ASP A 152 1.73 6.35 -5.06
C ASP A 152 0.29 6.30 -5.59
N VAL A 153 -0.48 7.37 -5.39
CA VAL A 153 -1.90 7.48 -5.76
C VAL A 153 -2.12 8.70 -6.67
N LEU A 154 -2.67 8.46 -7.86
CA LEU A 154 -2.98 9.50 -8.83
C LEU A 154 -4.34 10.14 -8.53
N SER A 155 -4.33 11.41 -8.18
CA SER A 155 -5.51 12.25 -8.02
C SER A 155 -5.23 13.69 -8.42
N PRO A 156 -6.09 14.33 -9.23
CA PRO A 156 -5.91 15.74 -9.60
C PRO A 156 -6.11 16.69 -8.42
N LEU A 157 -6.76 16.24 -7.34
CA LEU A 157 -6.98 17.01 -6.13
C LEU A 157 -6.28 16.30 -4.96
N PRO A 158 -5.60 17.05 -4.08
CA PRO A 158 -5.14 16.50 -2.82
C PRO A 158 -6.34 16.15 -1.92
N GLY A 159 -6.12 15.31 -0.92
CA GLY A 159 -7.14 14.98 0.06
C GLY A 159 -6.58 14.18 1.21
N TYR A 160 -7.22 14.31 2.37
CA TYR A 160 -6.89 13.50 3.56
C TYR A 160 -7.12 12.00 3.30
N ALA A 161 -8.22 11.67 2.62
CA ALA A 161 -8.53 10.33 2.15
C ALA A 161 -8.92 10.39 0.67
N LEU A 162 -8.40 9.46 -0.13
CA LEU A 162 -8.69 9.34 -1.55
C LEU A 162 -9.30 7.98 -1.85
N GLU A 163 -10.39 7.98 -2.63
CA GLU A 163 -10.95 6.79 -3.25
C GLU A 163 -10.70 6.84 -4.76
N VAL A 164 -9.94 5.88 -5.29
CA VAL A 164 -9.69 5.78 -6.73
C VAL A 164 -10.33 4.53 -7.33
N PHE A 165 -10.92 4.71 -8.51
CA PHE A 165 -11.62 3.64 -9.23
C PHE A 165 -10.83 3.06 -10.38
N ASN A 166 -9.62 3.54 -10.67
CA ASN A 166 -8.74 2.95 -11.67
C ASN A 166 -7.60 2.24 -10.96
N GLU A 167 -7.41 0.95 -11.21
CA GLU A 167 -6.35 0.16 -10.56
C GLU A 167 -4.96 0.69 -10.91
N ALA A 168 -4.80 1.24 -12.12
CA ALA A 168 -3.54 1.87 -12.53
C ALA A 168 -3.31 3.23 -11.83
N ALA A 169 -4.30 3.79 -11.13
CA ALA A 169 -4.12 5.02 -10.35
C ALA A 169 -3.37 4.79 -9.04
N THR A 170 -3.08 3.53 -8.67
CA THR A 170 -2.26 3.24 -7.50
C THR A 170 -1.09 2.35 -7.86
N ILE A 171 0.05 2.55 -7.21
CA ILE A 171 1.16 1.61 -7.26
C ILE A 171 1.80 1.47 -5.86
N PRO A 172 1.93 0.24 -5.33
CA PRO A 172 2.64 0.02 -4.06
C PRO A 172 4.12 0.38 -4.17
N LYS A 173 4.62 1.10 -3.16
CA LYS A 173 6.01 1.57 -3.08
C LYS A 173 6.75 1.03 -1.88
N TYR A 174 6.08 0.99 -0.73
CA TYR A 174 6.63 0.46 0.50
C TYR A 174 5.61 -0.42 1.23
N LEU A 175 6.10 -1.39 1.99
CA LEU A 175 5.33 -2.18 2.94
C LEU A 175 5.93 -1.96 4.32
N LEU A 176 5.15 -1.36 5.20
CA LEU A 176 5.46 -1.19 6.61
C LEU A 176 5.03 -2.43 7.36
N ILE A 177 5.88 -2.90 8.27
CA ILE A 177 5.63 -4.04 9.15
C ILE A 177 5.87 -3.55 10.57
N PHE A 178 4.89 -3.73 11.46
CA PHE A 178 4.93 -3.16 12.79
C PHE A 178 4.12 -3.99 13.78
N GLU A 179 4.52 -3.90 15.05
CA GLU A 179 3.68 -4.33 16.17
C GLU A 179 2.83 -3.17 16.65
N TYR A 180 1.64 -3.46 17.14
CA TYR A 180 0.74 -2.46 17.73
C TYR A 180 0.05 -3.07 18.94
N ASN A 181 0.25 -2.43 20.10
CA ASN A 181 -0.38 -2.83 21.34
C ASN A 181 -1.61 -1.94 21.55
N SER A 182 -2.81 -2.43 21.21
CA SER A 182 -4.04 -1.78 21.66
C SER A 182 -4.12 -1.96 23.17
N SER A 183 -3.88 -0.88 23.92
CA SER A 183 -4.15 -0.85 25.36
C SER A 183 -5.64 -0.99 25.63
#